data_AF-A0A2W4KTG5-F1
#
_entry.id   AF-A0A2W4KTG5-F1
#
_cell.length_a   1.000
_cell.length_b   1.000
_cell.length_c   1.000
_cell.angle_alpha   90.00
_cell.angle_beta   90.00
_cell.angle_gamma   90.00
#
_symmetry.space_group_name_H-M   'P 1'
#
loop_
_entity.id
_entity.type
_entity.pdbx_description
1 polymer ?
#
loop_
_entity_poly.entity_id
_entity_poly.type
_entity_poly.pdbx_seq_one_letter_code
_entity_poly.pdbx_strand_id
1 'polypeptide(L)'
;MSGSQRNDGRRVAVKEASVRDALAGGARELESEEERVLRILHGVGAEPGLPLEAKASGEVLESLRRMEVELLKRYRAHLDRPRPRPSETKDRIVRALRRKL
;
A
#
# COMPACT_ATOMS: atom_id res chain seq x y z
N MET A 1 -16.84 -26.54 -10.65
CA MET A 1 -15.61 -26.19 -11.40
C MET A 1 -14.99 -24.93 -10.78
N SER A 2 -13.89 -25.04 -10.04
CA SER A 2 -13.28 -23.88 -9.33
C SER A 2 -11.75 -23.98 -9.30
N GLY A 3 -11.13 -23.96 -10.48
CA GLY A 3 -9.68 -24.07 -10.67
C GLY A 3 -9.03 -22.90 -11.40
N SER A 4 -9.81 -22.00 -12.02
CA SER A 4 -9.27 -20.94 -12.89
C SER A 4 -8.58 -19.81 -12.11
N GLN A 5 -9.19 -19.32 -11.04
CA GLN A 5 -8.70 -18.14 -10.30
C GLN A 5 -7.32 -18.34 -9.67
N ARG A 6 -6.98 -19.57 -9.24
CA ARG A 6 -5.65 -19.86 -8.66
C ARG A 6 -4.53 -19.80 -9.70
N ASN A 7 -4.82 -20.19 -10.94
CA ASN A 7 -3.83 -20.14 -12.02
C ASN A 7 -3.60 -18.72 -12.53
N ASP A 8 -4.65 -17.90 -12.58
CA ASP A 8 -4.53 -16.49 -12.98
C ASP A 8 -3.70 -15.69 -11.98
N GLY A 9 -3.96 -15.86 -10.67
CA GLY A 9 -3.15 -15.22 -9.62
C GLY A 9 -1.67 -15.66 -9.64
N ARG A 10 -1.40 -16.94 -9.90
CA ARG A 10 -0.03 -17.46 -10.04
C ARG A 10 0.67 -16.89 -11.27
N ARG A 11 -0.02 -16.77 -12.41
CA ARG A 11 0.53 -16.20 -13.65
C ARG A 11 0.84 -14.71 -13.50
N VAL A 12 -0.01 -13.96 -12.80
CA VAL A 12 0.23 -12.53 -12.51
C VAL A 12 1.44 -12.37 -11.60
N ALA A 13 1.54 -13.15 -10.51
CA ALA A 13 2.68 -13.10 -9.60
C ALA A 13 4.02 -13.47 -10.28
N VAL A 14 4.02 -14.46 -11.18
CA VAL A 14 5.22 -14.83 -11.96
C VAL A 14 5.62 -13.71 -12.92
N LYS A 15 4.64 -13.06 -13.57
CA LYS A 15 4.90 -11.90 -14.43
C LYS A 15 5.48 -10.73 -13.65
N GLU A 16 4.92 -10.41 -12.48
CA GLU A 16 5.44 -9.36 -11.60
C GLU A 16 6.88 -9.62 -11.15
N ALA A 17 7.20 -10.87 -10.77
CA ALA A 17 8.56 -11.24 -10.37
C ALA A 17 9.56 -11.07 -11.53
N SER A 18 9.20 -11.54 -12.74
CA SER A 18 10.06 -11.40 -13.92
C SER A 18 10.31 -9.94 -14.31
N VAL A 19 9.32 -9.07 -14.14
CA VAL A 19 9.45 -7.63 -14.42
C VAL A 19 10.29 -6.96 -13.33
N ARG A 20 10.15 -7.35 -12.05
CA ARG A 20 11.04 -6.87 -10.99
C ARG A 20 12.49 -7.23 -11.25
N ASP A 21 12.77 -8.46 -11.66
CA ASP A 21 14.13 -8.92 -11.95
C ASP A 21 14.73 -8.17 -13.17
N ALA A 22 13.91 -7.95 -14.21
CA ALA A 22 14.32 -7.18 -15.38
C ALA A 22 14.61 -5.71 -15.04
N LEU A 23 13.76 -5.08 -14.21
CA LEU A 23 13.99 -3.73 -13.72
C LEU A 23 15.24 -3.67 -12.82
N ALA A 24 15.47 -4.64 -11.96
CA ALA A 24 16.67 -4.67 -11.11
C ALA A 24 17.98 -4.79 -11.91
N GLY A 25 17.96 -5.54 -13.02
CA GLY A 25 19.12 -5.68 -13.92
C GLY A 25 19.32 -4.52 -14.90
N GLY A 26 18.22 -3.88 -15.36
CA GLY A 26 18.23 -2.87 -16.43
C GLY A 26 17.93 -1.43 -15.99
N ALA A 27 17.64 -1.16 -14.71
CA ALA A 27 17.26 0.17 -14.22
C ALA A 27 18.30 1.27 -14.47
N ARG A 28 19.55 0.93 -14.80
CA ARG A 28 20.58 1.92 -15.15
C ARG A 28 20.50 2.43 -16.59
N GLU A 29 19.78 1.71 -17.47
CA GLU A 29 19.68 2.02 -18.90
C GLU A 29 18.32 2.59 -19.30
N LEU A 30 17.31 2.48 -18.43
CA LEU A 30 15.96 2.99 -18.68
C LEU A 30 15.82 4.45 -18.27
N GLU A 31 15.14 5.24 -19.09
CA GLU A 31 14.72 6.58 -18.67
C GLU A 31 13.63 6.47 -17.59
N SER A 32 13.60 7.45 -16.68
CA SER A 32 12.69 7.44 -15.52
C SER A 32 11.20 7.38 -15.89
N GLU A 33 10.83 7.77 -17.12
CA GLU A 33 9.46 7.64 -17.63
C GLU A 33 9.14 6.21 -18.10
N GLU A 34 10.09 5.55 -18.77
CA GLU A 34 9.93 4.18 -19.27
C GLU A 34 9.81 3.17 -18.13
N GLU A 35 10.64 3.33 -17.09
CA GLU A 35 10.56 2.52 -15.87
C GLU A 35 9.19 2.67 -15.18
N ARG A 36 8.68 3.90 -15.08
CA ARG A 36 7.38 4.18 -14.47
C ARG A 36 6.25 3.52 -15.26
N VAL A 37 6.27 3.60 -16.58
CA VAL A 37 5.26 2.99 -17.45
C VAL A 37 5.26 1.46 -17.30
N LEU A 38 6.43 0.83 -17.27
CA LEU A 38 6.58 -0.62 -17.08
C LEU A 38 6.04 -1.07 -15.72
N ARG A 39 6.32 -0.33 -14.65
CA ARG A 39 5.80 -0.63 -13.31
C ARG A 39 4.27 -0.55 -13.26
N ILE A 40 3.67 0.47 -13.87
CA ILE A 40 2.21 0.66 -13.91
C ILE A 40 1.53 -0.43 -14.74
N LEU A 41 2.03 -0.71 -15.95
CA LEU A 41 1.47 -1.71 -16.86
C LEU A 41 1.46 -3.12 -16.26
N HIS A 42 2.47 -3.45 -15.46
CA HIS A 42 2.63 -4.77 -14.87
C HIS A 42 2.22 -4.86 -13.41
N GLY A 43 1.66 -3.79 -12.82
CA GLY A 43 1.22 -3.77 -11.42
C GLY A 43 2.36 -3.97 -10.41
N VAL A 44 3.60 -3.74 -10.83
CA VAL A 44 4.79 -3.95 -10.01
C VAL A 44 4.97 -2.73 -9.12
N GLY A 45 4.77 -2.92 -7.81
CA GLY A 45 4.98 -1.89 -6.80
C GLY A 45 6.42 -1.33 -6.81
N ALA A 46 6.59 -0.13 -6.27
CA ALA A 46 7.92 0.41 -6.00
C ALA A 46 8.65 -0.51 -5.00
N GLU A 47 9.93 -0.80 -5.27
CA GLU A 47 10.78 -1.53 -4.33
C GLU A 47 10.93 -0.68 -3.06
N PRO A 48 10.60 -1.20 -1.86
CA PRO A 48 10.59 -0.42 -0.62
C PRO A 48 11.98 0.04 -0.15
N GLY A 49 13.05 -0.26 -0.90
CA GLY A 49 14.44 0.09 -0.56
C GLY A 49 15.19 0.89 -1.62
N LEU A 50 14.58 1.20 -2.78
CA LEU A 50 15.20 2.12 -3.74
C LEU A 50 15.06 3.54 -3.18
N PRO A 51 16.15 4.25 -2.88
CA PRO A 51 16.06 5.65 -2.50
C PRO A 51 15.36 6.36 -3.66
N LEU A 52 14.17 6.89 -3.39
CA LEU A 52 13.52 7.82 -4.30
C LEU A 52 14.46 9.01 -4.41
N GLU A 53 15.35 9.01 -5.40
CA GLU A 53 16.10 10.19 -5.76
C GLU A 53 15.06 11.20 -6.21
N ALA A 54 14.75 12.13 -5.31
CA ALA A 54 13.80 13.17 -5.58
C ALA A 54 14.41 14.07 -6.65
N LYS A 55 14.02 13.85 -7.92
CA LYS A 55 14.11 14.88 -8.98
C LYS A 55 13.15 16.06 -8.72
N ALA A 56 12.66 16.21 -7.49
CA ALA A 56 11.89 17.38 -7.09
C ALA A 56 12.89 18.41 -6.56
N SER A 57 13.00 19.57 -7.22
CA SER A 57 13.78 20.70 -6.73
C SER A 57 12.85 21.71 -6.04
N GLY A 58 13.40 22.41 -5.02
CA GLY A 58 12.78 23.58 -4.41
C GLY A 58 11.39 23.36 -3.79
N GLU A 59 10.42 24.14 -4.23
CA GLU A 59 9.07 24.28 -3.64
C GLU A 59 8.28 22.96 -3.58
N VAL A 60 8.51 22.04 -4.52
CA VAL A 60 7.84 20.74 -4.55
C VAL A 60 8.27 19.88 -3.37
N LEU A 61 9.55 19.86 -3.02
CA LEU A 61 10.05 19.17 -1.83
C LEU A 61 9.49 19.78 -0.54
N GLU A 62 9.39 21.10 -0.48
CA GLU A 62 8.76 21.76 0.67
C GLU A 62 7.29 21.38 0.82
N SER A 63 6.54 21.33 -0.29
CA SER A 63 5.13 20.94 -0.28
C SER A 63 4.95 19.48 0.18
N LEU A 64 5.80 18.57 -0.29
CA LEU A 64 5.84 17.17 0.14
C LEU A 64 6.15 17.08 1.63
N ARG A 65 7.11 17.86 2.12
CA ARG A 65 7.47 17.87 3.53
C ARG A 65 6.34 18.39 4.42
N ARG A 66 5.59 19.40 3.97
CA ARG A 66 4.41 19.92 4.67
C ARG A 66 3.31 18.85 4.75
N MET A 67 3.03 18.16 3.65
CA MET A 67 2.06 17.06 3.61
C MET A 67 2.47 15.91 4.53
N GLU A 68 3.75 15.54 4.55
CA GLU A 68 4.28 14.47 5.41
C GLU A 68 4.09 14.81 6.90
N VAL A 69 4.38 16.05 7.30
CA VAL A 69 4.18 16.53 8.67
C VAL A 69 2.69 16.51 9.05
N GLU A 70 1.80 16.90 8.14
CA GLU A 70 0.36 16.90 8.39
C GLU A 70 -0.20 15.49 8.57
N LEU A 71 0.23 14.55 7.72
CA LEU A 71 -0.11 13.12 7.83
C LEU A 71 0.36 12.54 9.17
N LEU A 72 1.59 12.82 9.57
CA LEU A 72 2.13 12.40 10.86
C LEU A 72 1.31 12.93 12.04
N LYS A 73 0.91 14.20 12.00
CA LYS A 73 0.03 14.80 13.03
C LYS A 73 -1.32 14.10 13.11
N ARG A 74 -1.97 13.89 11.96
CA ARG A 74 -3.27 13.19 11.90
C ARG A 74 -3.17 11.75 12.38
N TYR A 75 -2.09 11.05 12.03
CA TYR A 75 -1.86 9.69 12.47
C TYR A 75 -1.67 9.60 13.99
N ARG A 76 -0.85 10.48 14.58
CA ARG A 76 -0.70 10.55 16.05
C ARG A 76 -2.03 10.85 16.75
N ALA A 77 -2.76 11.84 16.25
CA ALA A 77 -4.08 12.16 16.77
C ALA A 77 -5.07 10.99 16.67
N HIS A 78 -4.97 10.16 15.63
CA HIS A 78 -5.77 8.94 15.50
C HIS A 78 -5.36 7.87 16.52
N LEU A 79 -4.06 7.69 16.76
CA LEU A 79 -3.57 6.75 17.78
C LEU A 79 -3.98 7.15 19.19
N ASP A 80 -4.00 8.45 19.48
CA ASP A 80 -4.40 9.01 20.77
C ASP A 80 -5.91 8.98 21.01
N ARG A 81 -6.72 8.58 20.01
CA ARG A 81 -8.17 8.49 20.20
C ARG A 81 -8.48 7.42 21.26
N PRO A 82 -9.31 7.74 22.27
CA PRO A 82 -9.72 6.76 23.25
C PRO A 82 -10.45 5.62 22.55
N ARG A 83 -9.93 4.40 22.70
CA ARG A 83 -10.60 3.21 22.19
C ARG A 83 -11.92 3.03 22.96
N PRO A 84 -13.02 2.69 22.27
CA PRO A 84 -14.28 2.42 22.94
C PRO A 84 -14.07 1.33 23.98
N ARG A 85 -14.42 1.62 25.23
CA ARG A 85 -14.32 0.64 26.32
C ARG A 85 -15.35 -0.46 26.09
N PRO A 86 -15.02 -1.73 26.39
CA PRO A 86 -16.01 -2.78 26.40
C PRO A 86 -17.13 -2.43 27.39
N SER A 87 -18.38 -2.61 26.96
CA SER A 87 -19.57 -2.35 27.78
C SER A 87 -20.26 -3.68 28.03
N GLU A 88 -20.31 -4.10 29.30
CA GLU A 88 -21.01 -5.33 29.69
C GLU A 88 -22.48 -5.33 29.26
N THR A 89 -23.14 -4.17 29.32
CA THR A 89 -24.53 -4.01 28.90
C THR A 89 -24.70 -4.30 27.40
N LYS A 90 -23.79 -3.78 26.57
CA LYS A 90 -23.78 -4.06 25.13
C LYS A 90 -23.57 -5.55 24.86
N ASP A 91 -22.65 -6.19 25.59
CA ASP A 91 -22.37 -7.62 25.44
C ASP A 91 -23.57 -8.49 25.86
N ARG A 92 -24.29 -8.11 26.93
CA ARG A 92 -25.54 -8.78 27.33
C ARG A 92 -26.62 -8.66 26.26
N ILE A 93 -26.80 -7.47 25.68
CA ILE A 93 -27.76 -7.24 24.59
C ILE A 93 -27.41 -8.10 23.36
N VAL A 94 -26.15 -8.12 22.95
CA VAL A 94 -25.70 -8.93 21.80
C VAL A 94 -25.90 -10.42 22.06
N ARG A 95 -25.62 -10.91 23.28
CA ARG A 95 -25.90 -12.32 23.65
C ARG A 95 -27.40 -12.62 23.62
N ALA A 96 -28.24 -11.71 24.11
CA ALA A 96 -29.69 -11.88 24.09
C ALA A 96 -30.25 -11.94 22.67
N LEU A 97 -29.76 -11.08 21.77
CA LEU A 97 -30.16 -11.08 20.36
C LEU A 97 -29.71 -12.36 19.64
N ARG A 98 -28.48 -12.83 19.89
CA ARG A 98 -27.97 -14.10 19.31
C ARG A 98 -28.70 -15.35 19.78
N ARG A 99 -29.37 -15.32 20.93
CA ARG A 99 -30.19 -16.45 21.43
C ARG A 99 -31.61 -16.47 20.87
N LYS A 100 -32.08 -15.36 20.30
CA LYS A 100 -33.43 -15.24 19.72
C LYS A 100 -33.48 -15.56 18.22
N LEU A 101 -32.33 -15.62 17.56
CA LEU A 101 -32.13 -16.23 16.24
C LEU A 101 -31.84 -17.72 16.42
#